data_AF-A0A7C7KIW9-F1
#
_entry.id   AF-A0A7C7KIW9-F1
#
_cell.length_a   1.000
_cell.length_b   1.000
_cell.length_c   1.000
_cell.angle_alpha   90.00
_cell.angle_beta   90.00
_cell.angle_gamma   90.00
#
_symmetry.space_group_name_H-M   'P 1'
#
loop_
_entity.id
_entity.type
_entity.pdbx_description
1 polymer ?
#
loop_
_entity_poly.entity_id
_entity_poly.type
_entity_poly.pdbx_seq_one_letter_code
_entity_poly.pdbx_strand_id
1 'polypeptide(L)' 'MAVEVCSNCFSPRIAPYMGYETGKRFICQDCGHISAVTLEFEDMDALVKVLQVRRDEAGESE' A
#
# COMPACT_ATOMS: atom_id res chain seq x y z
N MET A 1 8.54 13.11 3.31
CA MET A 1 8.87 11.95 4.18
C MET A 1 8.23 10.77 3.50
N ALA A 2 9.03 9.77 3.14
CA ALA A 2 8.52 8.65 2.37
C ALA A 2 7.42 7.89 3.14
N VAL A 3 6.39 7.47 2.41
CA VAL A 3 5.22 6.76 2.93
C VAL A 3 5.22 5.37 2.32
N GLU A 4 5.33 4.35 3.16
CA GLU A 4 5.16 2.96 2.76
C GLU A 4 3.69 2.55 2.87
N VAL A 5 3.18 1.88 1.84
CA VAL A 5 1.78 1.44 1.78
C VAL A 5 1.66 -0.03 1.39
N CYS A 6 0.50 -0.58 1.68
CA CYS A 6 0.11 -1.92 1.27
C CYS A 6 0.08 -2.04 -0.27
N SER A 7 0.74 -3.06 -0.81
CA SER A 7 0.74 -3.37 -2.24
C SER A 7 -0.60 -3.82 -2.80
N ASN A 8 -1.57 -4.15 -1.95
CA ASN A 8 -2.91 -4.57 -2.36
C ASN A 8 -3.93 -3.42 -2.30
N CYS A 9 -4.05 -2.75 -1.14
CA CYS A 9 -5.09 -1.74 -0.90
C CYS A 9 -4.56 -0.31 -0.77
N PHE A 10 -3.26 -0.08 -0.91
CA PHE A 10 -2.62 1.25 -0.82
C PHE A 10 -2.79 1.95 0.54
N SER A 11 -3.23 1.23 1.56
CA SER A 11 -3.28 1.77 2.92
C SER A 11 -1.86 1.93 3.50
N PRO A 12 -1.54 3.06 4.15
CA PRO A 12 -0.29 3.26 4.89
C PRO A 12 -0.25 2.49 6.22
N ARG A 13 -1.35 1.85 6.64
CA ARG A 13 -1.41 1.11 7.91
C ARG A 13 -0.90 -0.31 7.74
N ILE A 14 0.42 -0.44 7.61
CA ILE A 14 1.13 -1.72 7.55
C ILE A 14 1.95 -1.94 8.82
N ALA A 15 1.99 -3.19 9.29
CA ALA A 15 2.78 -3.58 10.45
C ALA A 15 3.71 -4.74 10.08
N PRO A 16 4.92 -4.85 10.67
CA PRO A 16 5.75 -6.03 10.51
C PRO A 16 5.00 -7.30 10.90
N TYR A 17 5.06 -8.30 10.03
CA TYR A 17 4.49 -9.62 10.20
C TYR A 17 5.60 -10.66 10.15
N MET A 18 5.42 -11.77 10.88
CA MET A 18 6.34 -12.91 11.04
C MET A 18 7.47 -12.96 9.99
N GLY A 19 8.71 -12.69 10.43
CA GLY A 19 9.83 -12.45 9.52
C GLY A 19 11.15 -13.13 9.88
N TYR A 20 11.09 -14.28 10.55
CA TYR A 20 12.30 -14.95 11.02
C TYR A 20 13.02 -15.73 9.90
N GLU A 21 12.39 -16.75 9.31
CA GLU A 21 13.05 -17.60 8.30
C GLU A 21 12.83 -17.13 6.85
N THR A 22 11.74 -16.42 6.57
CA THR A 22 11.32 -16.02 5.20
C THR A 22 11.57 -14.55 4.85
N GLY A 23 12.33 -13.81 5.67
CA GLY A 23 12.57 -12.38 5.50
C GLY A 23 11.44 -11.49 6.03
N LYS A 24 11.60 -10.16 5.93
CA LYS A 24 10.61 -9.20 6.44
C LYS A 24 9.30 -9.32 5.67
N ARG A 25 8.21 -9.61 6.39
CA ARG A 25 6.84 -9.55 5.87
C ARG A 25 6.09 -8.44 6.57
N PHE A 26 5.01 -8.00 5.97
CA PHE A 26 4.13 -6.97 6.48
C PHE A 26 2.69 -7.46 6.39
N ILE A 27 1.87 -7.10 7.37
CA ILE A 27 0.44 -7.30 7.37
C ILE A 27 -0.26 -5.95 7.33
N CYS A 28 -1.14 -5.77 6.35
CA CYS A 28 -1.99 -4.60 6.27
C CYS A 28 -3.12 -4.70 7.30
N GLN A 29 -3.29 -3.65 8.11
CA GLN A 29 -4.32 -3.58 9.14
C GLN A 29 -5.73 -3.33 8.58
N ASP A 30 -5.84 -2.95 7.30
CA ASP A 30 -7.11 -2.62 6.66
C ASP A 30 -7.70 -3.76 5.86
N CYS A 31 -6.89 -4.41 5.02
CA CYS A 31 -7.38 -5.49 4.16
C CYS A 31 -6.83 -6.87 4.55
N GLY A 32 -6.04 -6.97 5.63
CA GLY A 32 -5.46 -8.23 6.11
C GLY A 32 -4.40 -8.86 5.18
N HIS A 33 -4.02 -8.18 4.10
CA HIS A 33 -3.07 -8.71 3.11
C HIS A 33 -1.67 -8.82 3.72
N ILE A 34 -1.07 -10.00 3.61
CA ILE A 34 0.29 -10.29 4.04
C ILE A 34 1.20 -10.25 2.82
N SER A 35 2.19 -9.36 2.79
CA SER A 35 3.15 -9.26 1.68
C SER A 35 4.58 -9.12 2.20
N ALA A 36 5.53 -9.60 1.40
CA ALA A 36 6.96 -9.28 1.59
C ALA A 36 7.36 -7.95 0.92
N VAL A 37 6.43 -7.34 0.16
CA VAL A 37 6.66 -6.13 -0.64
C VAL A 37 5.63 -5.06 -0.28
N THR A 38 6.14 -3.87 0.01
CA THR A 38 5.40 -2.61 0.21
C THR A 38 5.66 -1.71 -0.99
N LEU A 39 4.80 -0.70 -1.18
CA LEU A 39 5.02 0.35 -2.18
C LEU A 39 5.45 1.61 -1.43
N GLU A 40 6.48 2.28 -1.93
CA GLU A 40 6.98 3.52 -1.35
C GLU A 40 6.56 4.73 -2.20
N PHE A 41 6.08 5.77 -1.54
CA PHE A 41 5.74 7.06 -2.13
C PHE A 41 6.57 8.16 -1.46
N GLU A 42 6.89 9.22 -2.19
CA GLU A 42 7.70 10.34 -1.66
C GLU A 42 7.03 11.06 -0.48
N ASP A 43 5.70 11.20 -0.55
CA ASP A 43 4.84 11.80 0.46
C ASP A 43 3.37 11.36 0.28
N MET A 44 2.49 11.88 1.15
CA MET A 44 1.05 11.62 1.10
C MET A 44 0.38 12.22 -0.13
N ASP A 45 0.88 13.35 -0.66
CA ASP A 45 0.29 14.01 -1.84
C ASP A 45 0.51 13.17 -3.11
N ALA A 46 1.68 12.54 -3.23
CA ALA A 46 2.00 11.59 -4.30
C ALA A 46 1.06 10.37 -4.25
N LEU A 47 0.81 9.81 -3.06
CA LEU A 47 -0.14 8.72 -2.87
C LEU A 47 -1.56 9.15 -3.27
N VAL A 48 -2.03 10.31 -2.80
CA VAL A 48 -3.37 10.83 -3.12
C VAL A 48 -3.55 11.04 -4.62
N LYS A 49 -2.56 11.60 -5.31
CA LYS A 49 -2.62 11.78 -6.78
C LYS A 49 -2.83 10.46 -7.51
N VAL A 50 -2.10 9.41 -7.14
CA VAL A 50 -2.26 8.08 -7.76
C VAL A 50 -3.64 7.50 -7.47
N LEU A 51 -4.15 7.64 -6.24
CA LEU A 51 -5.48 7.17 -5.89
C LEU A 51 -6.59 7.93 -6.62
N GLN A 52 -6.41 9.23 -6.87
CA GLN A 52 -7.32 10.04 -7.68
C GLN A 52 -7.34 9.57 -9.13
N VAL A 53 -6.18 9.43 -9.78
CA VAL A 53 -6.08 8.94 -11.17
C VAL A 53 -6.78 7.59 -11.30
N ARG A 54 -6.52 6.63 -10.39
CA ARG A 54 -7.15 5.30 -10.45
C ARG A 54 -8.66 5.33 -10.22
N ARG A 55 -9.15 6.26 -9.40
CA ARG A 55 -10.59 6.43 -9.18
C ARG A 55 -11.26 7.00 -10.43
N ASP A 56 -10.61 7.96 -11.07
CA ASP A 56 -11.14 8.61 -12.26
C ASP A 56 -11.12 7.61 -13.44
N GLU A 57 -10.04 6.84 -13.63
CA GLU A 57 -9.96 5.74 -14.62
C GLU A 57 -11.04 4.65 -14.38
N ALA A 58 -11.35 4.33 -13.12
CA ALA A 58 -12.42 3.39 -12.80
C ALA A 58 -13.82 3.95 -13.12
N GLY A 59 -14.01 5.27 -13.00
CA GLY A 59 -15.25 5.96 -13.33
C GLY A 59 -15.45 6.21 -14.83
N GLU A 60 -14.40 6.10 -15.65
CA GLU A 60 -14.46 6.25 -17.12
C GLU A 60 -14.82 4.95 -17.86
N SER A 61 -15.16 3.88 -17.13
CA SER A 61 -15.56 2.58 -17.69
C SER A 61 -17.07 2.37 -17.82
N GLU A 62 -17.87 3.43 -17.71
CA GLU A 62 -19.34 3.43 -17.87
C GLU A 62 -19.82 4.31 -19.04
#